data_AF-X1U055-F1
#
_entry.id   AF-X1U055-F1
#
_cell.length_a   1.000
_cell.length_b   1.000
_cell.length_c   1.000
_cell.angle_alpha   90.00
_cell.angle_beta   90.00
_cell.angle_gamma   90.00
#
_symmetry.space_group_name_H-M   'P 1'
#
loop_
_entity.id
_entity.type
_entity.pdbx_description
1 polymer ?
#
loop_
_entity_poly.entity_id
_entity_poly.type
_entity_poly.pdbx_seq_one_letter_code
_entity_poly.pdbx_strand_id
1 'polypeptide(L)'
;MNTRGEIIALLSQSKKPLGPKIIALDLEKTGANIRKILSNLYKEGKIEKVIYGKYISLEISEQWRKDNPEYKNQYQKDNREEAKERSKQYYKNNREKIKKCSKQWRKNNPEREEEYSKQWRKNNRDKRNIDNRERYKTDLKYNL
;
A
#
# COMPACT_ATOMS: atom_id res chain seq x y z
N MET A 1 -29.24 18.21 -17.26
CA MET A 1 -28.99 17.38 -16.06
C MET A 1 -27.78 17.99 -15.35
N ASN A 2 -27.66 17.93 -14.02
CA ASN A 2 -26.43 18.39 -13.36
C ASN A 2 -25.40 17.25 -13.30
N THR A 3 -24.11 17.57 -13.19
CA THR A 3 -23.03 16.56 -13.22
C THR A 3 -23.15 15.51 -12.12
N ARG A 4 -23.83 15.84 -11.00
CA ARG A 4 -24.13 14.87 -9.95
C ARG A 4 -25.12 13.80 -10.42
N GLY A 5 -26.22 14.21 -11.03
CA GLY A 5 -27.22 13.31 -11.61
C GLY A 5 -26.66 12.47 -12.75
N GLU A 6 -25.81 13.07 -13.60
CA GLU A 6 -25.13 12.35 -14.68
C GLU A 6 -24.25 11.21 -14.14
N ILE A 7 -23.48 11.46 -13.09
CA ILE A 7 -22.65 10.43 -12.44
C ILE A 7 -23.51 9.31 -11.85
N ILE A 8 -24.61 9.64 -11.16
CA ILE A 8 -25.51 8.64 -10.57
C ILE A 8 -26.13 7.78 -11.67
N ALA A 9 -26.62 8.41 -12.75
CA ALA A 9 -27.20 7.70 -13.89
C ALA A 9 -26.18 6.76 -14.53
N LEU A 10 -24.97 7.25 -14.78
CA LEU A 10 -23.88 6.48 -15.37
C LEU A 10 -23.45 5.30 -14.49
N LEU A 11 -23.38 5.49 -13.16
CA LEU A 11 -23.08 4.40 -12.22
C LEU A 11 -24.22 3.39 -12.07
N SER A 12 -25.46 3.79 -12.27
CA SER A 12 -26.63 2.90 -12.18
C SER A 12 -26.79 2.07 -13.46
N GLN A 13 -26.44 2.64 -14.61
CA GLN A 13 -26.39 1.90 -15.89
C GLN A 13 -25.19 0.97 -15.98
N SER A 14 -24.10 1.28 -15.27
CA SER A 14 -22.89 0.45 -15.30
C SER A 14 -23.05 -0.82 -14.47
N LYS A 15 -22.81 -1.99 -15.07
CA LYS A 15 -22.77 -3.27 -14.33
C LYS A 15 -21.51 -3.47 -13.49
N LYS A 16 -20.61 -2.48 -13.41
CA LYS A 16 -19.33 -2.58 -12.71
C LYS A 16 -18.92 -1.25 -12.07
N PRO A 17 -18.05 -1.27 -11.04
CA PRO A 17 -17.52 -0.04 -10.47
C PRO A 17 -16.67 0.75 -11.46
N LEU A 18 -16.87 2.06 -11.48
CA LEU A 18 -16.16 2.97 -12.38
C LEU A 18 -15.19 3.87 -11.60
N GLY A 19 -14.04 4.11 -12.22
CA GLY A 19 -13.02 5.00 -11.67
C GLY A 19 -13.26 6.45 -12.08
N PRO A 20 -12.76 7.44 -11.31
CA PRO A 20 -12.92 8.85 -11.63
C PRO A 20 -12.39 9.25 -13.02
N LYS A 21 -11.39 8.56 -13.55
CA LYS A 21 -10.83 8.82 -14.88
C LYS A 21 -11.80 8.43 -16.01
N ILE A 22 -12.46 7.28 -15.88
CA ILE A 22 -13.43 6.79 -16.88
C ILE A 22 -14.65 7.71 -16.88
N ILE A 23 -15.19 8.00 -15.69
CA ILE A 23 -16.34 8.91 -15.53
C ILE A 23 -16.02 10.31 -16.08
N ALA A 24 -14.80 10.80 -15.88
CA ALA A 24 -14.36 12.09 -16.41
C ALA A 24 -14.29 12.10 -17.94
N LEU A 25 -13.86 11.00 -18.55
CA LEU A 25 -13.83 10.84 -20.00
C LEU A 25 -15.25 10.81 -20.57
N ASP A 26 -16.13 9.97 -20.01
CA ASP A 26 -17.50 9.77 -20.50
C ASP A 26 -18.36 11.03 -20.38
N LEU A 27 -18.12 11.85 -19.35
CA LEU A 27 -18.89 13.09 -19.11
C LEU A 27 -18.19 14.35 -19.66
N GLU A 28 -17.05 14.19 -20.34
CA GLU A 28 -16.21 15.29 -20.83
C GLU A 28 -15.90 16.35 -19.74
N LYS A 29 -15.59 15.88 -18.53
CA LYS A 29 -15.29 16.73 -17.36
C LYS A 29 -13.86 16.56 -16.88
N THR A 30 -13.39 17.51 -16.09
CA THR A 30 -12.08 17.38 -15.44
C THR A 30 -12.11 16.30 -14.36
N GLY A 31 -11.06 15.47 -14.32
CA GLY A 31 -10.95 14.43 -13.30
C GLY A 31 -10.91 14.98 -11.86
N ALA A 32 -10.44 16.21 -11.66
CA ALA A 32 -10.47 16.87 -10.36
C ALA A 32 -11.91 17.19 -9.90
N ASN A 33 -12.74 17.71 -10.81
CA ASN A 33 -14.14 17.97 -10.53
C ASN A 33 -14.90 16.67 -10.21
N ILE A 34 -14.73 15.64 -11.05
CA ILE A 34 -15.36 14.32 -10.84
C ILE A 34 -14.96 13.71 -9.49
N ARG A 35 -13.68 13.75 -9.11
CA ARG A 35 -13.23 13.25 -7.80
C ARG A 35 -13.91 13.99 -6.64
N LYS A 36 -14.06 15.31 -6.74
CA LYS A 36 -14.74 16.13 -5.71
C LYS A 36 -16.21 15.74 -5.60
N ILE A 37 -16.90 15.60 -6.73
CA ILE A 37 -18.32 15.22 -6.76
C ILE A 37 -18.51 13.79 -6.21
N LEU A 38 -17.72 12.82 -6.67
CA LEU A 38 -17.78 11.43 -6.18
C LEU A 38 -17.53 11.34 -4.67
N SER A 39 -16.57 12.11 -4.14
CA SER A 39 -16.33 12.15 -2.70
C SER A 39 -17.52 12.68 -1.92
N ASN A 40 -18.26 13.66 -2.47
CA ASN A 40 -19.44 14.20 -1.81
C ASN A 40 -20.61 13.21 -1.87
N LEU A 41 -20.89 12.65 -3.06
CA LEU A 41 -21.91 11.63 -3.25
C LEU A 41 -21.71 10.41 -2.35
N TYR A 42 -20.46 9.98 -2.16
CA TYR A 42 -20.12 8.90 -1.24
C TYR A 42 -20.41 9.27 0.22
N LYS A 43 -20.01 10.47 0.67
CA LYS A 43 -20.29 10.95 2.03
C LYS A 43 -21.78 11.10 2.31
N GLU A 44 -22.55 11.45 1.29
CA GLU A 44 -24.00 11.59 1.35
C GLU A 44 -24.74 10.24 1.25
N GLY A 45 -24.02 9.13 1.09
CA GLY A 45 -24.63 7.80 0.95
C GLY A 45 -25.49 7.67 -0.31
N LYS A 46 -25.10 8.32 -1.42
CA LYS A 46 -25.77 8.18 -2.73
C LYS A 46 -25.11 7.14 -3.62
N ILE A 47 -23.85 6.81 -3.36
CA ILE A 47 -23.06 5.82 -4.09
C ILE A 47 -22.17 5.08 -3.10
N GLU A 48 -21.74 3.87 -3.44
CA GLU A 48 -20.72 3.16 -2.68
C GLU A 48 -19.34 3.38 -3.28
N LYS A 49 -18.34 3.49 -2.40
CA LYS A 49 -16.94 3.41 -2.79
C LYS A 49 -16.47 1.98 -2.60
N VAL A 50 -16.12 1.32 -3.69
CA VAL A 50 -15.51 0.00 -3.65
C VAL A 50 -13.99 0.11 -3.51
N ILE A 51 -13.33 -1.05 -3.47
CA ILE A 51 -11.89 -1.12 -3.37
C ILE A 51 -11.23 -0.33 -4.52
N TYR A 52 -10.10 0.31 -4.22
CA TYR A 52 -9.24 0.98 -5.21
C TYR A 52 -9.78 2.29 -5.78
N GLY A 53 -10.66 2.96 -5.02
CA GLY A 53 -11.11 4.33 -5.34
C GLY A 53 -12.07 4.40 -6.53
N LYS A 54 -12.69 3.27 -6.87
CA LYS A 54 -13.82 3.20 -7.80
C LYS A 54 -15.14 3.32 -7.05
N TYR A 55 -16.18 3.67 -7.77
CA TYR A 55 -17.51 3.91 -7.22
C TYR A 55 -18.54 3.09 -7.99
N ILE A 56 -19.61 2.71 -7.31
CA ILE A 56 -20.72 1.94 -7.88
C ILE A 56 -22.04 2.48 -7.31
N SER A 57 -23.14 2.31 -8.06
CA SER A 57 -24.48 2.60 -7.54
C SER A 57 -24.80 1.66 -6.37
N LEU A 58 -25.53 2.17 -5.37
CA LEU A 58 -25.97 1.40 -4.21
C LEU A 58 -26.80 0.18 -4.61
N GLU A 59 -27.69 0.36 -5.57
CA GLU A 59 -28.68 -0.63 -6.02
C GLU A 59 -28.03 -1.95 -6.50
N ILE A 60 -26.85 -1.86 -7.11
CA ILE A 60 -26.16 -3.01 -7.72
C ILE A 60 -24.93 -3.45 -6.91
N SER A 61 -24.57 -2.72 -5.85
CA SER A 61 -23.31 -2.88 -5.13
C SER A 61 -23.17 -4.24 -4.45
N GLU A 62 -24.25 -4.74 -3.84
CA GLU A 62 -24.28 -6.03 -3.15
C GLU A 62 -24.17 -7.18 -4.14
N GLN A 63 -24.97 -7.14 -5.21
CA GLN A 63 -24.95 -8.17 -6.24
C GLN A 63 -23.58 -8.25 -6.91
N TRP A 64 -23.00 -7.10 -7.26
CA TRP A 64 -21.68 -7.05 -7.86
C TRP A 64 -20.59 -7.65 -6.95
N ARG A 65 -20.67 -7.43 -5.63
CA ARG A 65 -19.74 -8.03 -4.67
C ARG A 65 -19.87 -9.56 -4.59
N LYS A 66 -21.11 -10.07 -4.65
CA LYS A 66 -21.39 -11.52 -4.68
C LYS A 66 -20.85 -12.17 -5.95
N ASP A 67 -21.01 -11.50 -7.09
CA ASP A 67 -20.57 -12.01 -8.40
C ASP A 67 -19.06 -11.86 -8.62
N ASN A 68 -18.37 -11.02 -7.85
CA ASN A 68 -16.95 -10.72 -8.02
C ASN A 68 -16.13 -10.91 -6.72
N PRO A 69 -16.18 -12.09 -6.08
CA PRO A 69 -15.52 -12.33 -4.79
C PRO A 69 -13.99 -12.22 -4.89
N GLU A 70 -13.42 -12.58 -6.04
CA GLU A 70 -11.97 -12.55 -6.27
C GLU A 70 -11.42 -11.17 -6.62
N TYR A 71 -12.29 -10.17 -6.84
CA TYR A 71 -11.89 -8.84 -7.31
C TYR A 71 -10.80 -8.19 -6.45
N LYS A 72 -10.92 -8.36 -5.13
CA LYS A 72 -9.92 -7.87 -4.18
C LYS A 72 -8.55 -8.50 -4.43
N ASN A 73 -8.51 -9.83 -4.54
CA ASN A 73 -7.28 -10.61 -4.68
C ASN A 73 -6.61 -10.35 -6.02
N GLN A 74 -7.40 -10.32 -7.11
CA GLN A 74 -6.89 -10.06 -8.45
C GLN A 74 -6.22 -8.70 -8.53
N TYR A 75 -6.85 -7.64 -8.02
CA TYR A 75 -6.23 -6.33 -8.03
C TYR A 75 -4.95 -6.28 -7.20
N GLN A 76 -4.92 -6.90 -6.00
CA GLN A 76 -3.69 -6.92 -5.20
C GLN A 76 -2.55 -7.58 -5.97
N LYS A 77 -2.84 -8.63 -6.73
CA LYS A 77 -1.89 -9.30 -7.61
C LYS A 77 -1.43 -8.38 -8.74
N ASP A 78 -2.36 -7.74 -9.44
CA ASP A 78 -2.08 -6.86 -10.58
C ASP A 78 -1.27 -5.62 -10.18
N ASN A 79 -1.48 -5.08 -8.97
CA ASN A 79 -0.86 -3.85 -8.50
C ASN A 79 0.31 -4.11 -7.54
N ARG A 80 0.71 -5.38 -7.37
CA ARG A 80 1.77 -5.79 -6.43
C ARG A 80 3.09 -5.08 -6.71
N GLU A 81 3.48 -4.99 -7.97
CA GLU A 81 4.74 -4.38 -8.36
C GLU A 81 4.70 -2.86 -8.23
N GLU A 82 3.58 -2.21 -8.58
CA GLU A 82 3.42 -0.77 -8.35
C GLU A 82 3.48 -0.43 -6.85
N ALA A 83 2.83 -1.24 -6.00
CA ALA A 83 2.86 -1.07 -4.55
C ALA A 83 4.27 -1.24 -3.98
N LYS A 84 5.02 -2.25 -4.46
CA LYS A 84 6.43 -2.45 -4.09
C LYS A 84 7.28 -1.26 -4.51
N GLU A 85 7.12 -0.77 -5.73
CA GLU A 85 7.91 0.34 -6.25
C GLU A 85 7.62 1.64 -5.48
N ARG A 86 6.35 1.92 -5.21
CA ARG A 86 5.94 3.05 -4.37
C ARG A 86 6.54 2.94 -2.96
N SER A 87 6.56 1.74 -2.38
CA SER A 87 7.18 1.50 -1.08
C SER A 87 8.70 1.73 -1.11
N LYS A 88 9.39 1.29 -2.17
CA LYS A 88 10.83 1.54 -2.35
C LYS A 88 11.12 3.02 -2.48
N GLN A 89 10.35 3.75 -3.30
CA GLN A 89 10.49 5.18 -3.47
C GLN A 89 10.23 5.93 -2.16
N TYR A 90 9.20 5.55 -1.42
CA TYR A 90 8.92 6.10 -0.11
C TYR A 90 10.12 5.91 0.83
N TYR A 91 10.67 4.69 0.90
CA TYR A 91 11.85 4.41 1.73
C TYR A 91 13.06 5.23 1.29
N LYS A 92 13.32 5.32 -0.01
CA LYS A 92 14.44 6.11 -0.57
C LYS A 92 14.32 7.59 -0.19
N ASN A 93 13.14 8.17 -0.39
CA ASN A 93 12.88 9.59 -0.13
C ASN A 93 12.86 9.92 1.36
N ASN A 94 12.50 8.96 2.22
CA ASN A 94 12.37 9.16 3.66
C ASN A 94 13.47 8.47 4.47
N ARG A 95 14.56 8.03 3.81
CA ARG A 95 15.59 7.17 4.42
C ARG A 95 16.15 7.72 5.72
N GLU A 96 16.49 9.01 5.74
CA GLU A 96 17.07 9.66 6.92
C GLU A 96 16.06 9.81 8.06
N LYS A 97 14.79 10.13 7.74
CA LYS A 97 13.70 10.16 8.71
C LYS A 97 13.49 8.77 9.34
N ILE A 98 13.47 7.74 8.52
CA ILE A 98 13.30 6.35 8.96
C ILE A 98 14.47 5.92 9.85
N LYS A 99 15.72 6.22 9.47
CA LYS A 99 16.90 5.95 10.30
C LYS A 99 16.83 6.66 11.64
N LYS A 100 16.45 7.94 11.66
CA LYS A 100 16.31 8.72 12.90
C LYS A 100 15.25 8.11 13.81
N CYS A 101 14.07 7.79 13.28
CA CYS A 101 13.01 7.12 14.03
C CYS A 101 13.47 5.77 14.58
N SER A 102 14.15 4.95 13.76
CA SER A 102 14.68 3.65 14.17
C SER A 102 15.75 3.79 15.28
N LYS A 103 16.65 4.77 15.16
CA LYS A 103 17.65 5.05 16.21
C LYS A 103 16.99 5.48 17.52
N GLN A 104 15.99 6.36 17.43
CA GLN A 104 15.24 6.82 18.60
C GLN A 104 14.47 5.68 19.26
N TRP A 105 13.82 4.83 18.46
CA TRP A 105 13.11 3.67 18.97
C TRP A 105 14.04 2.74 19.74
N ARG A 106 15.22 2.43 19.20
CA ARG A 106 16.22 1.60 19.89
C ARG A 106 16.72 2.23 21.18
N LYS A 107 16.98 3.55 21.18
CA LYS A 107 17.37 4.27 22.40
C LYS A 107 16.30 4.20 23.49
N ASN A 108 15.03 4.23 23.09
CA ASN A 108 13.89 4.17 24.01
C ASN A 108 13.51 2.74 24.41
N ASN A 109 13.98 1.70 23.70
CA ASN A 109 13.62 0.31 23.92
C ASN A 109 14.87 -0.59 24.01
N PRO A 110 15.80 -0.33 24.96
CA PRO A 110 17.07 -1.06 25.03
C PRO A 110 16.87 -2.57 25.27
N GLU A 111 15.91 -2.96 26.09
CA GLU A 111 15.62 -4.37 26.39
C GLU A 111 15.17 -5.15 25.15
N ARG A 112 14.34 -4.52 24.29
CA ARG A 112 13.89 -5.15 23.04
C ARG A 112 15.03 -5.27 22.02
N GLU A 113 15.91 -4.28 21.95
CA GLU A 113 17.10 -4.35 21.10
C GLU A 113 18.05 -5.47 21.57
N GLU A 114 18.20 -5.64 22.89
CA GLU A 114 19.00 -6.70 23.47
C GLU A 114 18.40 -8.08 23.21
N GLU A 115 17.09 -8.25 23.39
CA GLU A 115 16.37 -9.49 23.09
C GLU A 115 16.50 -9.86 21.61
N TYR A 116 16.26 -8.90 20.71
CA TYR A 116 16.42 -9.09 19.28
C TYR A 116 17.85 -9.50 18.93
N SER A 117 18.85 -8.85 19.53
CA SER A 117 20.26 -9.18 19.35
C SER A 117 20.60 -10.58 19.86
N LYS A 118 20.05 -11.00 21.00
CA LYS A 118 20.23 -12.35 21.56
C LYS A 118 19.60 -13.40 20.63
N GLN A 119 18.38 -13.19 20.19
CA GLN A 119 17.69 -14.08 19.25
C GLN A 119 18.45 -14.19 17.92
N TRP A 120 18.91 -13.06 17.37
CA TRP A 120 19.69 -13.06 16.14
C TRP A 120 20.99 -13.86 16.28
N ARG A 121 21.74 -13.67 17.39
CA ARG A 121 22.98 -14.42 17.67
C ARG A 121 22.73 -15.92 17.84
N LYS A 122 21.61 -16.30 18.47
CA LYS A 122 21.22 -17.70 18.64
C LYS A 122 20.92 -18.35 17.28
N ASN A 123 20.16 -17.67 16.43
CA ASN A 123 19.73 -18.18 15.13
C ASN A 123 20.85 -18.14 14.07
N ASN A 124 21.85 -17.29 14.23
CA ASN A 124 22.96 -17.11 13.26
C ASN A 124 24.31 -17.55 13.84
N ARG A 125 24.31 -18.53 14.76
CA ARG A 125 25.50 -18.98 15.49
C ARG A 125 26.63 -19.39 14.55
N ASP A 126 26.32 -20.13 13.49
CA ASP A 126 27.32 -20.65 12.55
C ASP A 126 27.95 -19.55 11.71
N LYS A 127 27.13 -18.62 11.21
CA LYS A 127 27.60 -17.44 10.48
C LYS A 127 28.56 -16.61 11.34
N ARG A 128 28.20 -16.37 12.61
CA ARG A 128 29.06 -15.65 13.56
C ARG A 128 30.39 -16.36 13.80
N ASN A 129 30.37 -17.70 13.91
CA ASN A 129 31.59 -18.47 14.12
C ASN A 129 32.51 -18.43 12.90
N ILE A 130 31.94 -18.48 11.69
CA ILE A 130 32.69 -18.32 10.44
C ILE A 130 33.32 -16.92 10.36
N ASP A 131 32.53 -15.86 10.58
CA ASP A 131 33.02 -14.48 10.56
C ASP A 131 34.15 -14.25 11.59
N ASN A 132 34.03 -14.85 12.78
CA ASN A 132 35.08 -14.80 13.80
C ASN A 132 36.34 -15.56 13.36
N ARG A 133 36.19 -16.75 12.77
CA ARG A 133 37.33 -17.57 12.32
C ARG A 133 38.09 -16.87 11.19
N GLU A 134 37.38 -16.28 10.24
CA GLU A 134 37.99 -15.48 9.16
C GLU A 134 38.72 -14.26 9.71
N ARG A 135 38.14 -13.57 10.71
CA ARG A 135 38.82 -12.45 11.39
C ARG A 135 40.12 -12.87 12.09
N TYR A 136 40.12 -14.00 12.80
CA TYR A 136 41.35 -14.50 13.41
C TYR A 136 42.41 -14.88 12.38
N LYS A 137 42.03 -15.50 11.26
CA LYS A 137 42.97 -15.81 10.17
C LYS A 137 43.58 -14.55 9.56
N THR A 138 42.79 -13.49 9.37
CA THR A 138 43.32 -12.21 8.86
C THR A 138 44.25 -11.57 9.89
N ASP A 139 43.86 -11.52 11.15
CA ASP A 139 44.69 -10.90 12.20
C ASP A 139 46.02 -11.66 12.38
N LEU A 140 46.03 -13.00 12.32
CA LEU A 140 47.26 -13.80 12.33
C LEU A 140 48.14 -13.59 11.08
N LYS A 141 47.55 -13.30 9.92
CA LYS A 141 48.27 -13.09 8.65
C LYS A 141 49.02 -11.75 8.61
N TYR A 142 48.60 -10.75 9.36
CA TYR A 142 49.22 -9.42 9.41
C TYR A 142 50.10 -9.18 10.64
N ASN A 143 50.24 -10.18 11.52
CA ASN A 143 51.04 -10.12 12.75
C ASN A 143 52.29 -11.04 12.72
N LEU A 144 52.73 -11.48 11.52
CA LEU A 144 53.97 -12.21 11.23
C LEU A 144 54.85 -11.38 10.28
#